data_AF-R0EES2-F1
#
_entry.id   AF-R0EES2-F1
#
_cell.length_a   1.000
_cell.length_b   1.000
_cell.length_c   1.000
_cell.angle_alpha   90.00
_cell.angle_beta   90.00
_cell.angle_gamma   90.00
#
_symmetry.space_group_name_H-M   'P 1'
#
loop_
_entity.id
_entity.type
_entity.pdbx_description
1 polymer ?
#
loop_
_entity_poly.entity_id
_entity_poly.type
_entity_poly.pdbx_seq_one_letter_code
_entity_poly.pdbx_strand_id
1 'polypeptide(L)' 'MTKVIVNLVGEKENLKTPAVTIDKARWGHNGYTEFGKEQEVPAKTYTATIYSDGKVYRTKEVTVPANGPVTLNISVD' A
#
# COMPACT_ATOMS: atom_id res chain seq x y z
N MET A 1 5.33 -15.97 -3.51
CA MET A 1 5.28 -14.50 -3.49
C MET A 1 4.29 -14.05 -4.53
N THR A 2 3.54 -12.98 -4.28
CA THR A 2 2.52 -12.43 -5.15
C THR A 2 2.89 -11.00 -5.53
N LYS A 3 2.74 -10.64 -6.81
CA LYS A 3 2.94 -9.27 -7.28
C LYS A 3 1.77 -8.40 -6.82
N VAL A 4 2.04 -7.41 -6.00
CA VAL A 4 1.07 -6.46 -5.48
C VAL A 4 1.34 -5.10 -6.08
N ILE A 5 0.31 -4.49 -6.65
CA ILE A 5 0.30 -3.08 -7.06
C ILE A 5 -0.55 -2.32 -6.05
N VAL A 6 -0.01 -1.27 -5.44
CA VAL A 6 -0.78 -0.42 -4.54
C VAL A 6 -1.07 0.92 -5.21
N ASN A 7 -2.34 1.29 -5.25
CA ASN A 7 -2.78 2.64 -5.59
C ASN A 7 -3.45 3.26 -4.36
N LEU A 8 -3.16 4.53 -4.10
CA LEU A 8 -4.01 5.34 -3.24
C LEU A 8 -5.16 5.88 -4.08
N VAL A 9 -6.37 5.88 -3.54
CA VAL A 9 -7.59 6.48 -4.14
C VAL A 9 -8.30 7.33 -3.09
N GLY A 10 -9.12 8.31 -3.50
CA GLY A 10 -9.78 9.25 -2.57
C GLY A 10 -9.15 10.65 -2.53
N GLU A 11 -9.59 11.48 -1.58
CA GLU A 11 -9.14 12.86 -1.39
C GLU A 11 -7.72 12.94 -0.83
N LYS A 12 -6.72 12.82 -1.71
CA LYS A 12 -5.30 12.84 -1.36
C LYS A 12 -4.75 14.22 -0.99
N GLU A 13 -5.51 15.29 -1.21
CA GLU A 13 -5.05 16.68 -1.04
C GLU A 13 -4.60 16.98 0.40
N ASN A 14 -5.12 16.22 1.37
CA ASN A 14 -4.75 16.32 2.78
C ASN A 14 -3.52 15.48 3.16
N LEU A 15 -2.99 14.65 2.26
CA LEU A 15 -1.82 13.82 2.52
C LEU A 15 -0.54 14.54 2.09
N LYS A 16 0.40 14.66 3.03
CA LYS A 16 1.76 15.11 2.74
C LYS A 16 2.64 13.88 2.61
N THR A 17 3.42 13.80 1.53
CA THR A 17 4.39 12.70 1.30
C THR A 17 3.84 11.29 1.63
N PRO A 18 2.72 10.87 1.00
CA PRO A 18 2.04 9.65 1.39
C PRO A 18 2.87 8.40 1.11
N ALA A 19 2.71 7.39 1.97
CA ALA A 19 3.29 6.07 1.78
C ALA A 19 2.34 4.97 2.26
N VAL A 20 2.48 3.77 1.72
CA VAL A 20 1.76 2.57 2.20
C VAL A 20 2.76 1.47 2.47
N THR A 21 2.62 0.77 3.59
CA THR A 21 3.34 -0.47 3.87
C THR A 21 2.40 -1.66 3.93
N ILE A 22 2.82 -2.78 3.33
CA ILE A 22 2.20 -4.10 3.49
C ILE A 22 3.36 -5.08 3.73
N ASP A 23 3.35 -5.75 4.88
CA ASP A 23 4.52 -6.54 5.32
C ASP A 23 5.80 -5.69 5.33
N LYS A 24 6.84 -6.13 4.61
CA LYS A 24 8.10 -5.39 4.43
C LYS A 24 8.09 -4.48 3.19
N ALA A 25 7.07 -4.57 2.33
CA ALA A 25 6.97 -3.76 1.13
C ALA A 25 6.45 -2.36 1.47
N ARG A 26 6.99 -1.33 0.78
CA ARG A 26 6.62 0.07 0.96
C ARG A 26 6.50 0.79 -0.37
N TRP A 27 5.35 1.40 -0.64
CA TRP A 27 5.07 2.24 -1.81
C TRP A 27 4.99 3.72 -1.42
N GLY A 28 5.37 4.61 -2.34
CA GLY A 28 5.28 6.05 -2.14
C GLY A 28 6.50 6.62 -1.42
N HIS A 29 6.31 7.59 -0.53
CA HIS A 29 7.41 8.31 0.09
C HIS A 29 8.36 7.41 0.90
N ASN A 30 9.65 7.50 0.58
CA ASN A 30 10.73 6.65 1.09
C ASN A 30 10.42 5.14 0.94
N GLY A 31 9.57 4.79 -0.04
CA GLY A 31 9.27 3.42 -0.39
C GLY A 31 10.34 2.81 -1.29
N TYR A 32 10.33 1.49 -1.41
CA TYR A 32 11.16 0.77 -2.38
C TYR A 32 10.65 0.97 -3.82
N THR A 33 9.41 1.46 -3.99
CA THR A 33 8.84 1.80 -5.29
C THR A 33 7.74 2.87 -5.18
N GLU A 34 7.31 3.37 -6.32
CA GLU A 34 6.22 4.35 -6.46
C GLU A 34 4.83 3.67 -6.43
N PHE A 35 3.77 4.41 -6.11
CA PHE A 35 2.40 3.89 -6.30
C PHE A 35 2.15 3.47 -7.75
N GLY A 36 1.34 2.44 -7.95
CA GLY A 36 1.08 1.88 -9.28
C GLY A 36 2.17 0.95 -9.82
N LYS A 37 3.24 0.69 -9.06
CA LYS A 37 4.28 -0.29 -9.41
C LYS A 37 4.16 -1.58 -8.58
N GLU A 38 4.57 -2.68 -9.19
CA GLU A 38 4.55 -4.01 -8.57
C GLU A 38 5.64 -4.15 -7.50
N GLN A 39 5.31 -4.78 -6.36
CA GLN A 39 6.29 -5.41 -5.47
C GLN A 39 5.82 -6.80 -5.07
N GLU A 40 6.75 -7.65 -4.70
CA GLU A 40 6.43 -8.99 -4.21
C GLU A 40 6.08 -8.99 -2.72
N VAL A 41 4.91 -9.52 -2.40
CA VAL A 41 4.42 -9.71 -1.02
C VAL A 41 3.97 -11.17 -0.87
N PRO A 42 4.26 -11.86 0.25
CA PRO A 42 3.74 -13.21 0.47
C PRO A 42 2.20 -13.22 0.47
N ALA A 43 1.60 -14.35 0.08
CA ALA A 43 0.14 -14.49 0.11
C ALA A 43 -0.34 -14.65 1.56
N LYS A 44 -1.04 -13.65 2.08
CA LYS A 44 -1.60 -13.61 3.43
C LYS A 44 -2.57 -12.41 3.56
N THR A 45 -3.38 -12.41 4.62
CA THR A 45 -4.04 -11.20 5.11
C THR A 45 -3.06 -10.37 5.93
N TYR A 46 -3.01 -9.07 5.64
CA TYR A 46 -2.14 -8.08 6.30
C TYR A 46 -2.94 -6.86 6.74
N THR A 47 -2.39 -6.15 7.71
CA THR A 47 -2.76 -4.75 7.97
C THR A 47 -1.88 -3.85 7.09
N ALA A 48 -2.47 -3.23 6.07
CA ALA A 48 -1.84 -2.16 5.33
C ALA A 48 -1.83 -0.88 6.18
N THR A 49 -0.68 -0.22 6.29
CA THR A 49 -0.53 1.03 7.03
C THR A 49 -0.30 2.17 6.05
N ILE A 50 -1.15 3.19 6.12
CA ILE A 50 -1.07 4.41 5.32
C ILE A 50 -0.38 5.47 6.17
N TYR A 51 0.60 6.16 5.59
CA TYR A 51 1.34 7.23 6.23
C TYR A 51 1.08 8.57 5.55
N SER A 52 1.10 9.63 6.34
CA SER A 52 1.13 11.03 5.91
C SER A 52 2.19 11.74 6.75
N ASP A 53 3.13 12.43 6.11
CA ASP A 53 4.23 13.15 6.77
C ASP A 53 5.03 12.27 7.74
N GLY A 54 5.28 11.02 7.33
CA GLY A 54 5.97 10.01 8.15
C GLY A 54 5.18 9.45 9.34
N LYS A 55 3.97 9.96 9.62
CA LYS A 55 3.09 9.49 10.69
C LYS A 55 2.04 8.52 10.15
N VAL A 56 1.61 7.58 10.98
CA VAL A 56 0.48 6.70 10.64
C VAL A 56 -0.77 7.55 10.52
N TYR A 57 -1.38 7.52 9.35
CA TYR A 57 -2.63 8.20 9.04
C TYR A 57 -3.81 7.26 9.25
N ARG A 58 -3.74 6.04 8.71
CA ARG A 58 -4.80 5.03 8.78
C ARG A 58 -4.24 3.63 8.60
N THR A 59 -5.01 2.63 9.02
CA THR A 59 -4.75 1.22 8.70
C THR A 59 -5.96 0.58 8.03
N LYS A 60 -5.73 -0.42 7.18
CA LYS A 60 -6.77 -1.18 6.49
C LYS A 60 -6.36 -2.64 6.37
N GLU A 61 -7.26 -3.57 6.65
CA GLU A 61 -7.02 -4.98 6.36
C GLU A 61 -7.07 -5.21 4.84
N VAL A 62 -6.08 -5.93 4.32
CA VAL A 62 -5.97 -6.30 2.91
C VAL A 62 -5.57 -7.77 2.78
N THR A 63 -6.13 -8.46 1.80
CA THR A 63 -5.76 -9.85 1.49
C THR A 63 -4.95 -9.89 0.21
N VAL A 64 -3.74 -10.46 0.30
CA VAL A 64 -2.90 -10.78 -0.85
C VAL A 64 -3.19 -12.23 -1.25
N PRO A 65 -3.80 -12.49 -2.42
CA PRO A 65 -4.13 -13.84 -2.86
C PRO A 65 -2.88 -14.62 -3.26
N ALA A 66 -2.95 -15.95 -3.22
CA ALA A 66 -1.87 -16.81 -3.70
C ALA A 66 -1.82 -16.90 -5.24
N ASN A 67 -2.88 -16.47 -5.93
CA ASN A 67 -3.09 -16.73 -7.34
C ASN A 67 -2.90 -15.46 -8.19
N GLY A 68 -1.66 -15.18 -8.56
CA GLY A 68 -1.32 -14.15 -9.55
C GLY A 68 -1.33 -12.71 -9.02
N PRO A 69 -1.00 -11.72 -9.88
CA PRO A 69 -0.89 -10.32 -9.47
C PRO A 69 -2.20 -9.77 -8.92
N VAL A 70 -2.11 -8.88 -7.93
CA VAL A 70 -3.25 -8.16 -7.35
C VAL A 70 -3.01 -6.66 -7.36
N THR A 71 -4.05 -5.90 -7.70
CA THR A 71 -4.06 -4.45 -7.53
C THR A 71 -4.92 -4.10 -6.32
N LEU A 72 -4.34 -3.43 -5.34
CA LEU A 72 -5.00 -2.95 -4.13
C LEU A 72 -5.20 -1.44 -4.24
N ASN A 73 -6.47 -1.02 -4.37
CA ASN A 73 -6.87 0.38 -4.32
C ASN A 73 -7.23 0.71 -2.86
N ILE A 74 -6.34 1.45 -2.19
CA ILE A 74 -6.48 1.83 -0.78
C ILE A 74 -7.05 3.24 -0.73
N SER A 75 -8.29 3.34 -0.24
CA SER A 75 -8.99 4.61 -0.04
C SER A 75 -8.46 5.34 1.21
N VAL A 76 -8.34 6.67 1.10
CA VAL A 76 -7.83 7.57 2.16
C VAL A 76 -8.87 8.56 2.66
N ASP A 77 -10.07 8.53 2.08
CA ASP A 77 -11.31 9.20 2.48
C ASP A 77 -12.00 8.55 3.70
#